data_AF-A0A1A2P541-F1
#
_entry.id   AF-A0A1A2P541-F1
#
_cell.length_a   1.000
_cell.length_b   1.000
_cell.length_c   1.000
_cell.angle_alpha   90.00
_cell.angle_beta   90.00
_cell.angle_gamma   90.00
#
_symmetry.space_group_name_H-M   'P 1'
#
loop_
_entity.id
_entity.type
_entity.pdbx_description
1 polymer ?
#
loop_
_entity_poly.entity_id
_entity_poly.type
_entity_poly.pdbx_seq_one_letter_code
_entity_poly.pdbx_strand_id
1 'polypeptide(L)' 'MVTSGGAFRWDNGNIPGTPQAAAIDVALNYGQIYHLQGWTINPGEDGTRFSNDGTSHGMFVSIDNVSPF' A
#
# COMPACT_ATOMS: atom_id res chain seq x y z
N MET A 1 5.80 -9.94 -9.89
CA MET A 1 5.03 -10.49 -11.02
C MET A 1 3.73 -11.05 -10.49
N VAL A 2 2.59 -10.59 -10.99
CA VAL A 2 1.27 -11.20 -10.72
C VAL A 2 1.01 -12.18 -11.86
N THR A 3 0.72 -13.44 -11.55
CA THR A 3 0.39 -14.46 -12.56
C THR A 3 -1.03 -14.25 -13.08
N SER A 4 -1.38 -14.85 -14.23
CA SER A 4 -2.74 -14.77 -14.79
C SER A 4 -3.82 -15.38 -13.88
N GLY A 5 -3.43 -16.17 -12.86
CA GLY A 5 -4.31 -16.67 -11.80
C GLY A 5 -4.38 -15.78 -10.56
N GLY A 6 -3.82 -14.57 -10.59
CA GLY A 6 -3.80 -13.65 -9.46
C GLY A 6 -2.74 -13.95 -8.40
N ALA A 7 -1.98 -15.05 -8.54
CA ALA A 7 -0.91 -15.35 -7.59
C ALA A 7 0.21 -14.29 -7.70
N PHE A 8 0.56 -13.71 -6.55
CA PHE A 8 1.60 -12.70 -6.40
C PHE A 8 2.50 -13.11 -5.24
N ARG A 9 3.76 -12.67 -5.28
CA ARG A 9 4.75 -12.90 -4.22
C ARG A 9 5.14 -11.56 -3.62
N TRP A 10 4.95 -11.40 -2.31
CA TRP A 10 5.54 -10.32 -1.54
C TRP A 10 6.92 -10.75 -1.03
N ASP A 11 7.80 -9.78 -0.86
CA ASP A 11 9.14 -9.97 -0.34
C ASP A 11 9.53 -8.75 0.49
N ASN A 12 10.43 -8.94 1.46
CA ASN A 12 10.93 -7.84 2.29
C ASN A 12 12.23 -7.32 1.69
N GLY A 13 12.18 -6.13 1.09
CA GLY A 13 13.34 -5.43 0.56
C GLY A 13 13.65 -4.18 1.36
N ASN A 14 14.94 -3.96 1.68
CA ASN A 14 15.38 -2.64 2.14
C ASN A 14 15.32 -1.67 0.95
N ILE A 15 14.46 -0.66 1.01
CA ILE A 15 14.44 0.41 0.02
C ILE A 15 15.45 1.47 0.48
N PRO A 16 16.57 1.69 -0.24
CA PRO A 16 17.52 2.72 0.15
C PRO A 16 16.87 4.10 -0.03
N GLY A 17 16.52 4.72 1.09
CA GLY A 17 16.10 6.13 1.14
C GLY A 17 17.29 7.05 1.37
N THR A 18 17.22 8.29 0.86
CA THR A 18 18.10 9.35 1.35
C THR A 18 17.58 9.85 2.72
N PRO A 19 18.42 10.43 3.59
CA PRO A 19 17.93 11.04 4.83
C PRO A 19 16.83 12.07 4.60
N GLN A 20 16.85 12.78 3.45
CA GLN A 20 15.81 13.71 3.05
C GLN A 20 14.51 13.01 2.66
N ALA A 21 14.56 11.82 2.06
CA ALA A 21 13.38 11.02 1.75
C ALA A 21 12.77 10.40 3.00
N ALA A 22 13.58 9.99 3.99
CA ALA A 22 13.07 9.51 5.28
C ALA A 22 12.50 10.65 6.15
N ALA A 23 13.01 11.87 5.99
CA ALA A 23 12.53 13.04 6.74
C ALA A 23 11.14 13.54 6.29
N ILE A 24 10.59 13.00 5.20
CA ILE A 24 9.25 13.30 4.69
C ILE A 24 8.28 12.12 4.85
N ASP A 25 8.66 11.11 5.64
CA ASP A 25 7.78 10.00 5.96
C ASP A 25 6.52 10.53 6.69
N VAL A 26 5.36 10.13 6.20
CA VAL A 26 4.07 10.46 6.81
C VAL A 26 3.55 9.22 7.51
N ALA A 27 3.39 9.31 8.83
CA ALA A 27 2.68 8.28 9.59
C ALA A 27 1.20 8.29 9.20
N LEU A 28 0.69 7.13 8.80
CA LEU A 28 -0.71 6.96 8.46
C LEU A 28 -1.55 6.78 9.73
N ASN A 29 -2.36 7.79 10.05
CA ASN A 29 -3.34 7.70 11.14
C ASN A 29 -4.53 6.83 10.74
N TYR A 30 -4.94 5.91 11.61
CA TYR A 30 -6.12 5.08 11.39
C TYR A 30 -7.40 5.93 11.32
N GLY A 31 -8.29 5.57 10.41
CA GLY A 31 -9.54 6.30 10.16
C GLY A 31 -9.37 7.60 9.34
N GLN A 32 -8.13 8.01 9.03
CA GLN A 32 -7.88 9.11 8.11
C GLN A 32 -7.65 8.58 6.70
N ILE A 33 -8.46 9.02 5.74
CA ILE A 33 -8.29 8.68 4.32
C ILE A 33 -7.33 9.68 3.67
N TYR A 34 -6.38 9.16 2.88
CA TYR A 34 -5.42 9.96 2.13
C TYR A 34 -5.63 9.78 0.63
N HIS A 35 -5.50 10.87 -0.13
CA HIS A 35 -5.53 10.84 -1.59
C HIS A 35 -4.20 11.34 -2.14
N LEU A 36 -3.48 10.49 -2.86
CA LEU A 36 -2.14 10.77 -3.35
C LEU A 36 -1.97 10.22 -4.75
N GLN A 37 -1.72 11.10 -5.74
CA GLN A 37 -1.37 10.71 -7.10
C GLN A 37 -2.35 9.70 -7.75
N GLY A 38 -3.67 9.88 -7.51
CA GLY A 38 -4.71 8.98 -8.01
C GLY A 38 -4.83 7.66 -7.25
N TRP A 39 -4.32 7.61 -6.01
CA TRP A 39 -4.56 6.53 -5.07
C TRP A 39 -5.36 7.02 -3.86
N THR A 40 -6.36 6.24 -3.48
CA THR A 40 -7.00 6.31 -2.18
C THR A 40 -6.32 5.33 -1.22
N ILE A 41 -5.82 5.84 -0.10
CA ILE A 41 -5.17 5.08 0.97
C ILE A 41 -6.06 5.16 2.22
N ASN A 42 -6.54 4.01 2.67
CA ASN A 42 -7.44 3.89 3.82
C ASN A 42 -6.80 2.96 4.88
N PRO A 43 -6.14 3.54 5.90
CA PRO A 43 -5.55 2.80 7.00
C PRO A 43 -6.60 2.45 8.06
N GLY A 44 -6.63 1.18 8.45
CA GLY A 44 -7.45 0.64 9.53
C GLY A 44 -6.63 -0.24 10.47
N GLU A 45 -7.26 -0.67 11.55
CA GLU A 45 -6.63 -1.51 12.58
C GLU A 45 -6.23 -2.90 12.04
N ASP A 46 -6.96 -3.40 11.04
CA ASP A 46 -6.75 -4.70 10.40
C ASP A 46 -5.76 -4.64 9.22
N GLY A 47 -5.43 -3.43 8.75
CA GLY A 47 -4.53 -3.22 7.62
C GLY A 47 -4.79 -1.92 6.87
N THR A 48 -4.05 -1.72 5.78
CA THR A 48 -4.21 -0.55 4.91
C THR A 48 -4.70 -0.99 3.54
N ARG A 49 -5.79 -0.38 3.07
CA ARG A 49 -6.29 -0.56 1.71
C ARG A 49 -5.78 0.54 0.80
N PHE A 50 -5.18 0.14 -0.31
CA PHE A 50 -4.74 1.01 -1.39
C PHE A 50 -5.62 0.72 -2.61
N SER A 51 -6.27 1.74 -3.14
CA SER A 51 -7.10 1.65 -4.34
C SER A 51 -6.63 2.68 -5.36
N ASN A 52 -6.40 2.26 -6.60
CA ASN A 52 -6.12 3.20 -7.68
C ASN A 52 -7.45 3.77 -8.20
N ASP A 53 -7.59 5.08 -8.19
CA ASP A 53 -8.86 5.75 -8.48
C ASP A 53 -9.26 5.64 -9.96
N GLY A 54 -8.28 5.41 -10.86
CA GLY A 54 -8.50 5.33 -12.30
C GLY A 54 -8.66 3.91 -12.84
N THR A 55 -8.48 2.88 -12.00
CA THR A 55 -8.54 1.48 -12.42
C THR A 55 -9.27 0.63 -11.38
N SER A 56 -9.52 -0.63 -11.69
CA SER A 56 -10.05 -1.58 -10.71
C SER A 56 -8.96 -2.18 -9.83
N HIS A 57 -7.72 -1.67 -9.91
CA HIS A 57 -6.56 -2.24 -9.24
C HIS A 57 -6.35 -1.69 -7.84
N GLY A 58 -5.88 -2.56 -6.96
CA GLY A 58 -5.50 -2.18 -5.62
C GLY A 58 -4.86 -3.32 -4.83
N MET A 59 -4.63 -3.06 -3.56
CA MET A 59 -4.21 -4.08 -2.62
C MET A 59 -4.69 -3.78 -1.21
N PHE A 60 -4.90 -4.83 -0.43
CA PHE A 60 -5.04 -4.76 1.01
C PHE A 60 -3.80 -5.35 1.66
N VAL A 61 -3.14 -4.57 2.50
CA VAL A 61 -1.95 -4.98 3.25
C VAL A 61 -2.36 -5.10 4.72
N SER A 62 -2.48 -6.33 5.20
CA SER A 62 -2.73 -6.61 6.61
C SER A 62 -1.43 -6.89 7.35
N ILE A 63 -1.55 -7.15 8.65
CA ILE A 63 -0.45 -7.56 9.52
C ILE A 63 0.17 -8.89 9.04
N ASP A 64 -0.68 -9.81 8.54
CA ASP A 64 -0.29 -11.18 8.22
C ASP A 64 -0.01 -11.42 6.73
N ASN A 65 -0.64 -10.65 5.84
CA ASN A 65 -0.58 -10.91 4.41
C ASN A 65 -0.88 -9.68 3.54
N VAL A 66 -0.56 -9.78 2.25
CA VAL A 66 -0.94 -8.80 1.22
C VAL A 66 -1.84 -9.47 0.17
N SER A 67 -2.97 -8.84 -0.15
CA SER A 67 -3.95 -9.33 -1.11
C SER A 67 -4.25 -8.27 -2.19
N PRO A 68 -3.84 -8.48 -3.45
CA PRO A 68 -4.18 -7.59 -4.56
C PRO A 68 -5.61 -7.82 -5.09
N PHE A 69 -6.14 -6.85 -5.81
CA PHE A 69 -7.39 -6.95 -6.60
C PHE A 69 -7.30 -6.08 -7.86
#